data_AF-A0A4Q2J4T3-F1
#
_entry.id   AF-A0A4Q2J4T3-F1
#
_cell.length_a   1.000
_cell.length_b   1.000
_cell.length_c   1.000
_cell.angle_alpha   90.00
_cell.angle_beta   90.00
_cell.angle_gamma   90.00
#
_symmetry.space_group_name_H-M   'P 1'
#
loop_
_entity.id
_entity.type
_entity.pdbx_description
1 polymer ?
#
loop_
_entity_poly.entity_id
_entity_poly.type
_entity_poly.pdbx_seq_one_letter_code
_entity_poly.pdbx_strand_id
1 'polypeptide(L)' 'VPVALVAGAIDADASGFAASASLADLAGGGAAAMADPLRWLEAAGADLARSFG' A
#
# COMPACT_ATOMS: atom_id res chain seq x y z
N VAL A 1 -3.60 -18.19 -7.20
CA VAL A 1 -3.10 -16.86 -7.62
C VAL A 1 -2.79 -16.07 -6.35
N PRO A 2 -1.58 -15.51 -6.17
CA PRO A 2 -1.27 -14.69 -4.99
C PRO A 2 -2.09 -13.39 -5.01
N VAL A 3 -2.48 -12.90 -3.82
CA VAL A 3 -3.27 -11.66 -3.65
C VAL A 3 -2.48 -10.72 -2.75
N ALA A 4 -2.38 -9.45 -3.15
CA ALA A 4 -1.77 -8.37 -2.38
C ALA A 4 -2.82 -7.34 -1.92
N LEU A 5 -2.55 -6.64 -0.82
CA LEU A 5 -3.42 -5.62 -0.23
C LEU A 5 -2.81 -4.22 -0.37
N VAL A 6 -3.63 -3.24 -0.77
CA VAL A 6 -3.35 -1.81 -0.59
C VAL A 6 -4.48 -1.21 0.22
N ALA A 7 -4.14 -0.47 1.27
CA ALA A 7 -5.11 0.21 2.14
C ALA A 7 -4.59 1.58 2.57
N GLY A 8 -5.50 2.47 2.97
CA GLY A 8 -5.14 3.81 3.47
C GLY A 8 -4.24 3.75 4.71
N ALA A 9 -4.62 2.89 5.66
CA ALA A 9 -3.82 2.52 6.83
C ALA A 9 -4.05 1.03 7.13
N ILE A 10 -3.06 0.38 7.74
CA ILE A 10 -3.12 -1.02 8.14
C ILE A 10 -2.78 -1.10 9.62
N ASP A 11 -3.81 -1.20 10.45
CA ASP A 11 -3.66 -1.39 11.91
C ASP A 11 -3.92 -2.84 12.35
N ALA A 12 -4.55 -3.64 11.47
CA ALA A 12 -4.88 -5.03 11.70
C ALA A 12 -3.84 -5.96 11.05
N ASP A 13 -3.87 -7.24 11.44
CA ASP A 13 -3.01 -8.25 10.84
C ASP A 13 -3.31 -8.43 9.34
N ALA A 14 -2.29 -8.19 8.52
CA ALA A 14 -2.34 -8.33 7.07
C ALA A 14 -1.51 -9.53 6.57
N SER A 15 -1.03 -10.41 7.45
CA SER A 15 -0.19 -11.57 7.07
C SER A 15 -0.91 -12.59 6.17
N GLY A 16 -2.23 -12.48 6.05
CA GLY A 16 -3.03 -13.30 5.11
C GLY A 16 -2.84 -12.93 3.64
N PHE A 17 -2.23 -11.78 3.34
CA PHE A 17 -1.91 -11.36 1.97
C PHE A 17 -0.47 -11.71 1.62
N ALA A 18 -0.21 -11.97 0.34
CA ALA A 18 1.14 -12.26 -0.14
C ALA A 18 2.08 -11.05 -0.01
N ALA A 19 1.52 -9.84 -0.04
CA ALA A 19 2.19 -8.58 0.29
C ALA A 19 1.14 -7.52 0.66
N SER A 20 1.53 -6.51 1.42
CA SER A 20 0.65 -5.42 1.85
C SER A 20 1.36 -4.07 1.84
N ALA A 21 0.65 -3.00 1.46
CA ALA A 21 1.14 -1.63 1.50
C ALA A 21 0.11 -0.68 2.15
N SER A 22 0.60 0.17 3.05
CA SER A 22 -0.16 1.24 3.72
C SER A 22 0.19 2.57 3.06
N LEU A 23 -0.83 3.29 2.56
CA LEU A 23 -0.61 4.58 1.90
C LEU A 23 -0.11 5.64 2.90
N ALA A 24 -0.61 5.61 4.13
CA ALA A 24 -0.15 6.49 5.19
C ALA A 24 1.35 6.28 5.47
N ASP A 25 1.84 5.04 5.50
CA ASP A 25 3.26 4.77 5.75
C ASP A 25 4.13 5.20 4.58
N LEU A 26 3.71 4.91 3.34
CA LEU A 26 4.40 5.35 2.13
C LEU A 26 4.48 6.88 2.02
N ALA A 27 3.43 7.57 2.47
CA ALA A 27 3.33 9.02 2.39
C ALA A 27 3.95 9.77 3.58
N GLY A 28 4.36 9.06 4.64
CA GLY A 28 4.77 9.68 5.91
C GLY A 28 3.61 10.26 6.74
N GLY A 29 2.38 9.84 6.46
CA GLY A 29 1.18 10.15 7.23
C GLY A 29 -0.10 10.19 6.39
N GLY A 30 -1.25 9.97 7.03
CA GLY A 30 -2.55 9.96 6.36
C GLY A 30 -2.90 11.28 5.64
N ALA A 31 -2.49 12.43 6.19
CA ALA A 31 -2.71 13.73 5.55
C ALA A 31 -1.96 13.84 4.20
N ALA A 32 -0.72 13.37 4.15
CA ALA A 32 0.08 13.35 2.92
C ALA A 32 -0.44 12.32 1.92
N ALA A 33 -1.00 11.19 2.40
CA ALA A 33 -1.65 10.19 1.56
C ALA A 33 -2.92 10.76 0.89
N MET A 34 -3.74 11.49 1.64
CA MET A 34 -4.99 12.09 1.14
C MET A 34 -4.78 13.30 0.24
N ALA A 35 -3.64 13.99 0.33
CA ALA A 35 -3.33 15.14 -0.53
C ALA A 35 -3.15 14.75 -2.01
N ASP A 36 -2.71 13.51 -2.27
CA ASP A 36 -2.49 12.99 -3.63
C ASP A 36 -2.70 11.46 -3.69
N PRO A 37 -3.96 11.00 -3.57
CA PRO A 37 -4.26 9.58 -3.38
C PRO A 37 -3.94 8.75 -4.62
N LEU A 38 -4.07 9.32 -5.83
CA LEU A 38 -3.79 8.61 -7.07
C LEU A 38 -2.29 8.29 -7.18
N ARG A 39 -1.41 9.27 -6.93
CA ARG A 39 0.04 9.06 -6.92
C ARG A 39 0.46 7.97 -5.95
N TRP A 40 -0.14 7.95 -4.75
CA TRP A 40 0.22 6.96 -3.74
C TRP A 40 -0.31 5.57 -4.05
N LEU A 41 -1.48 5.44 -4.70
CA LEU A 41 -1.96 4.16 -5.21
C LEU A 41 -1.04 3.61 -6.31
N GLU A 42 -0.59 4.45 -7.23
CA GLU A 42 0.37 4.05 -8.28
C GLU A 42 1.71 3.63 -7.69
N ALA A 43 2.23 4.39 -6.73
CA ALA A 43 3.47 4.06 -6.02
C ALA A 43 3.36 2.73 -5.26
N ALA A 44 2.27 2.51 -4.51
CA ALA A 44 2.02 1.26 -3.80
C ALA A 44 1.92 0.07 -4.77
N GLY A 45 1.22 0.23 -5.90
CA GLY A 45 1.15 -0.79 -6.94
C GLY A 45 2.52 -1.13 -7.53
N ALA A 46 3.36 -0.13 -7.79
CA ALA A 46 4.72 -0.33 -8.30
C ALA A 46 5.63 -1.02 -7.27
N ASP A 47 5.51 -0.68 -6.00
CA ASP A 47 6.23 -1.34 -4.90
C ASP A 47 5.84 -2.81 -4.78
N LEU A 48 4.54 -3.12 -4.81
CA LEU A 48 4.04 -4.50 -4.76
C LEU A 48 4.44 -5.29 -6.02
N ALA A 49 4.38 -4.69 -7.21
CA ALA A 49 4.81 -5.37 -8.43
C ALA A 49 6.28 -5.82 -8.36
N ARG A 50 7.15 -4.99 -7.75
CA ARG A 50 8.56 -5.32 -7.54
C ARG A 50 8.78 -6.47 -6.55
N SER A 51 7.84 -6.78 -5.66
CA SER A 51 7.95 -7.94 -4.77
C SER A 51 7.57 -9.27 -5.44
N PHE A 52 6.99 -9.24 -6.64
CA PHE A 52 6.52 -10.44 -7.36
C PHE A 52 7.15 -10.65 -8.74
N GLY A 53 7.98 -9.72 -9.22
CA GLY A 53 8.76 -9.84 -10.46
C GLY A 53 10.08 -10.57 -10.23
#